data_AF-A0A7K0DZK1-F1
#
_entry.id   AF-A0A7K0DZK1-F1
#
_cell.length_a   1.000
_cell.length_b   1.000
_cell.length_c   1.000
_cell.angle_alpha   90.00
_cell.angle_beta   90.00
_cell.angle_gamma   90.00
#
_symmetry.space_group_name_H-M   'P 1'
#
loop_
_entity.id
_entity.type
_entity.pdbx_description
1 polymer ?
#
loop_
_entity_poly.entity_id
_entity_poly.type
_entity_poly.pdbx_seq_one_letter_code
_entity_poly.pdbx_strand_id
1 'polypeptide(L)'
;MPNHTLYLVFSNPVAGRDDDFDEWYDTVHVPEVVATPGMVSARRYTVLDTEMSRLAGAPAHRYLVVYEMDDDPDVVMAKVRAQVATGTMTMHDSLDLSGVAMSFWAPHGPLVRHES
;
A
#
# COMPACT_ATOMS: atom_id res chain seq x y z
N MET A 1 7.05 20.20 11.13
CA MET A 1 7.75 18.91 10.96
C MET A 1 7.35 18.41 9.58
N PRO A 2 8.20 17.76 8.78
CA PRO A 2 7.67 17.17 7.55
C PRO A 2 6.60 16.15 7.97
N ASN A 3 5.41 16.28 7.39
CA ASN A 3 4.26 15.39 7.61
C ASN A 3 4.57 14.04 6.97
N HIS A 4 5.52 13.29 7.52
CA HIS A 4 5.84 11.96 7.03
C HIS A 4 4.71 11.02 7.45
N THR A 5 3.79 10.76 6.53
CA THR A 5 2.67 9.84 6.74
C THR A 5 2.94 8.56 5.99
N LEU A 6 2.76 7.42 6.66
CA LEU A 6 2.73 6.12 6.01
C LEU A 6 1.29 5.74 5.69
N TYR A 7 1.01 5.53 4.41
CA TYR A 7 -0.26 5.00 3.93
C TYR A 7 -0.07 3.51 3.60
N LEU A 8 -0.69 2.64 4.38
CA LEU A 8 -0.57 1.19 4.28
C LEU A 8 -1.81 0.62 3.60
N VAL A 9 -1.59 -0.19 2.57
CA VAL A 9 -2.63 -0.91 1.82
C VAL A 9 -2.37 -2.40 1.90
N PHE A 10 -3.27 -3.13 2.54
CA PHE A 10 -3.25 -4.59 2.60
C PHE A 10 -4.20 -5.15 1.55
N SER A 11 -3.76 -6.14 0.79
CA SER A 11 -4.53 -6.70 -0.31
C SER A 11 -4.24 -8.18 -0.53
N ASN A 12 -5.18 -8.81 -1.24
CA ASN A 12 -5.05 -10.16 -1.79
C ASN A 12 -5.50 -10.10 -3.26
N PRO A 13 -4.91 -10.92 -4.14
CA PRO A 13 -5.51 -11.17 -5.45
C PRO A 13 -6.76 -12.02 -5.30
N VAL A 14 -7.65 -11.92 -6.29
CA VAL A 14 -8.68 -12.93 -6.56
C VAL A 14 -8.01 -14.28 -6.75
N ALA A 15 -8.62 -15.35 -6.23
CA ALA A 15 -8.06 -16.69 -6.27
C ALA A 15 -7.66 -17.11 -7.70
N GLY A 16 -6.39 -17.45 -7.90
CA GLY A 16 -5.85 -17.89 -9.19
C GLY A 16 -5.47 -16.75 -10.15
N ARG A 17 -5.51 -15.49 -9.70
CA ARG A 17 -5.11 -14.31 -10.49
C ARG A 17 -3.83 -13.64 -9.94
N ASP A 18 -3.01 -14.40 -9.23
CA ASP A 18 -1.78 -13.92 -8.57
C ASP A 18 -0.82 -13.26 -9.57
N ASP A 19 -0.56 -13.88 -10.72
CA ASP A 19 0.36 -13.34 -11.74
C ASP A 19 -0.16 -12.02 -12.33
N ASP A 20 -1.43 -11.97 -12.74
CA ASP A 20 -2.07 -10.74 -13.26
C ASP A 20 -2.07 -9.61 -12.23
N PHE A 21 -2.29 -9.96 -10.95
CA PHE A 21 -2.24 -9.01 -9.85
C PHE A 21 -0.84 -8.44 -9.66
N ASP A 22 0.18 -9.31 -9.64
CA ASP A 22 1.56 -8.88 -9.43
C ASP A 22 2.06 -8.03 -10.61
N GLU A 23 1.78 -8.43 -11.85
CA GLU A 23 2.14 -7.66 -13.05
C GLU A 23 1.47 -6.27 -13.04
N TRP A 24 0.16 -6.22 -12.81
CA TRP A 24 -0.57 -4.95 -12.78
C TRP A 24 -0.11 -4.05 -11.62
N TYR A 25 0.10 -4.60 -10.42
CA TYR A 25 0.57 -3.80 -9.28
C TYR A 25 1.95 -3.20 -9.54
N ASP A 26 2.89 -3.99 -10.07
CA ASP A 26 4.28 -3.55 -10.26
C ASP A 26 4.42 -2.54 -11.40
N THR A 27 3.71 -2.77 -12.50
CA THR A 27 3.95 -2.02 -13.75
C THR A 27 2.97 -0.87 -13.97
N VAL A 28 1.80 -0.90 -13.31
CA VAL A 28 0.73 0.08 -13.55
C VAL A 28 0.29 0.75 -12.25
N HIS A 29 -0.33 0.01 -11.33
CA HIS A 29 -1.06 0.61 -10.21
C HIS A 29 -0.18 1.38 -9.24
N VAL A 30 0.90 0.76 -8.74
CA VAL A 30 1.81 1.43 -7.79
C VAL A 30 2.48 2.65 -8.43
N PRO A 31 3.02 2.57 -9.66
CA PRO A 31 3.52 3.74 -10.38
C PRO A 31 2.49 4.88 -10.51
N GLU A 32 1.25 4.58 -10.89
CA GLU A 32 0.18 5.59 -11.02
C GLU A 32 -0.15 6.24 -9.66
N VAL A 33 -0.24 5.46 -8.58
CA VAL A 33 -0.47 6.00 -7.23
C VAL A 33 0.68 6.93 -6.83
N VAL A 34 1.93 6.50 -6.99
CA VAL A 34 3.11 7.31 -6.66
C VAL A 34 3.21 8.58 -7.51
N ALA A 35 2.71 8.57 -8.75
CA ALA A 35 2.65 9.76 -9.58
C ALA A 35 1.66 10.84 -9.08
N THR A 36 0.84 10.54 -8.08
CA THR A 36 -0.11 11.48 -7.48
C THR A 36 0.63 12.53 -6.63
N PRO A 37 0.41 13.84 -6.87
CA PRO A 37 1.06 14.88 -6.07
C PRO A 37 0.80 14.73 -4.56
N GLY A 38 1.86 14.55 -3.78
CA GLY A 38 1.84 14.30 -2.34
C GLY A 38 2.13 12.83 -1.94
N MET A 39 2.26 11.93 -2.92
CA MET A 39 2.89 10.63 -2.75
C MET A 39 4.38 10.76 -3.06
N VAL A 40 5.23 10.20 -2.21
CA VAL A 40 6.69 10.31 -2.28
C VAL A 40 7.31 9.03 -2.81
N SER A 41 6.91 7.90 -2.24
CA SER A 41 7.46 6.60 -2.57
C SER A 41 6.47 5.50 -2.25
N ALA A 42 6.74 4.30 -2.76
CA ALA A 42 6.01 3.10 -2.40
C ALA A 42 6.96 1.89 -2.36
N ARG A 43 6.64 0.92 -1.51
CA ARG A 43 7.25 -0.41 -1.55
C ARG A 43 6.20 -1.48 -1.29
N ARG A 44 6.26 -2.54 -2.09
CA ARG A 44 5.45 -3.75 -1.93
C ARG A 44 6.19 -4.75 -1.04
N TYR A 45 5.42 -5.51 -0.27
CA TYR A 45 5.87 -6.54 0.65
C TYR A 45 4.94 -7.75 0.54
N THR A 46 5.52 -8.93 0.73
CA THR A 46 4.78 -10.17 0.92
C THR A 46 4.92 -10.64 2.36
N VAL A 47 3.89 -11.32 2.86
CA VAL A 47 3.96 -11.95 4.18
C VAL A 47 5.00 -13.06 4.17
N LEU A 48 5.79 -13.15 5.23
CA LEU A 48 6.74 -14.24 5.44
C LEU A 48 6.12 -15.34 6.30
N ASP A 49 6.27 -16.58 5.86
CA ASP A 49 5.95 -17.75 6.67
C ASP A 49 7.13 -18.08 7.60
N THR A 50 7.00 -17.66 8.85
CA THR A 50 8.02 -17.84 9.90
C THR A 50 7.45 -18.68 11.03
N GLU A 51 8.31 -19.33 11.81
CA GLU A 51 7.85 -20.08 12.99
C GLU A 51 7.04 -19.18 13.94
N MET A 52 7.47 -17.92 14.12
CA MET A 52 6.78 -16.96 14.97
C MET A 52 5.39 -16.58 14.43
N SER A 53 5.23 -16.40 13.11
CA SER A 53 3.93 -16.06 12.53
C SER A 53 2.94 -17.23 12.63
N ARG A 54 3.39 -18.49 12.61
CA ARG A 54 2.54 -19.66 12.86
C ARG A 54 2.04 -19.74 14.30
N LEU A 55 2.83 -19.24 15.26
CA LEU A 55 2.44 -19.18 16.68
C LEU A 55 1.52 -18.00 16.99
N ALA A 56 1.80 -16.82 16.41
CA ALA A 56 1.03 -15.60 16.64
C ALA A 56 -0.26 -15.51 15.80
N GLY A 57 -0.37 -16.33 14.75
CA GLY A 57 -1.42 -16.26 13.74
C GLY A 57 -0.97 -15.47 12.52
N ALA A 58 -1.23 -16.00 11.33
CA ALA A 58 -0.90 -15.34 10.08
C ALA A 58 -1.83 -14.14 9.83
N PRO A 59 -1.33 -13.03 9.25
CA PRO A 59 -2.17 -11.95 8.74
C PRO A 59 -3.20 -12.45 7.72
N ALA A 60 -4.34 -11.76 7.64
CA ALA A 60 -5.39 -12.07 6.66
C ALA A 60 -4.97 -11.76 5.20
N HIS A 61 -3.96 -10.91 5.02
CA HIS A 61 -3.48 -10.45 3.72
C HIS A 61 -2.10 -10.98 3.41
N ARG A 62 -1.90 -11.38 2.15
CA ARG A 62 -0.63 -11.88 1.63
C ARG A 62 0.30 -10.75 1.19
N TYR A 63 -0.27 -9.59 0.82
CA TYR A 63 0.48 -8.45 0.30
C TYR A 63 0.21 -7.18 1.11
N LEU A 64 1.24 -6.34 1.19
CA LEU A 64 1.21 -5.00 1.76
C LEU A 64 1.91 -4.04 0.81
N VAL A 65 1.34 -2.86 0.59
CA VAL A 65 2.05 -1.72 0.03
C VAL A 65 2.16 -0.63 1.09
N VAL A 66 3.37 -0.13 1.30
CA VAL A 66 3.64 1.04 2.14
C VAL A 66 3.95 2.21 1.22
N TYR A 67 3.08 3.21 1.21
CA TYR A 67 3.30 4.49 0.56
C TYR A 67 3.79 5.51 1.59
N GLU A 68 4.73 6.36 1.19
CA GLU A 68 5.12 7.54 1.95
C GLU A 68 4.44 8.78 1.36
N MET A 69 3.93 9.65 2.23
CA MET A 69 3.31 10.92 1.86
C MET A 69 4.02 12.06 2.58
N ASP A 70 4.09 13.22 1.93
CA ASP A 70 4.67 14.45 2.49
C ASP A 70 3.67 15.60 2.65
N ASP A 71 2.40 15.35 2.33
CA ASP A 71 1.29 16.31 2.38
C ASP A 71 0.13 15.76 3.25
N ASP A 72 -0.91 16.56 3.44
CA ASP A 72 -2.12 16.18 4.18
C ASP A 72 -2.81 14.96 3.53
N PRO A 73 -3.07 13.88 4.28
CA PRO A 73 -3.65 12.67 3.73
C PRO A 73 -5.02 12.87 3.06
N ASP A 74 -5.88 13.74 3.60
CA ASP A 74 -7.19 13.98 3.02
C ASP A 74 -7.09 14.70 1.67
N VAL A 75 -6.14 15.64 1.55
CA VAL A 75 -5.85 16.37 0.30
C VAL A 75 -5.31 15.41 -0.76
N VAL A 76 -4.35 14.55 -0.42
CA VAL A 76 -3.77 13.60 -1.39
C VAL A 76 -4.81 12.56 -1.79
N MET A 77 -5.58 12.00 -0.83
CA MET A 77 -6.60 11.01 -1.15
C MET A 77 -7.76 11.59 -1.96
N ALA A 78 -8.05 12.90 -1.86
CA ALA A 78 -8.97 13.55 -2.78
C ALA A 78 -8.48 13.52 -4.23
N LYS A 79 -7.17 13.70 -4.47
CA LYS A 79 -6.55 13.59 -5.81
C LYS A 79 -6.63 12.14 -6.32
N VAL A 80 -6.30 11.16 -5.48
CA VAL A 80 -6.41 9.73 -5.82
C VAL A 80 -7.86 9.38 -6.22
N ARG A 81 -8.85 9.79 -5.42
CA ARG A 81 -10.27 9.59 -5.75
C ARG A 81 -10.67 10.25 -7.07
N ALA A 82 -10.14 11.44 -7.36
CA ALA A 82 -10.39 12.12 -8.62
C ALA A 82 -9.80 11.34 -9.81
N GLN A 83 -8.56 10.84 -9.71
CA GLN A 83 -7.93 10.03 -10.77
C GLN A 83 -8.69 8.72 -11.01
N VAL A 84 -9.21 8.08 -9.96
CA VAL A 84 -10.10 6.91 -10.10
C VAL A 84 -11.37 7.30 -10.85
N ALA A 85 -12.01 8.40 -10.46
CA ALA A 85 -13.26 8.86 -11.09
C ALA A 85 -13.06 9.26 -12.57
N THR A 86 -11.89 9.77 -12.94
CA THR A 86 -11.56 10.12 -14.33
C THR A 86 -10.97 8.96 -15.14
N GLY A 87 -10.77 7.78 -14.52
CA GLY A 87 -10.14 6.62 -15.16
C GLY A 87 -8.64 6.80 -15.44
N THR A 88 -7.99 7.78 -14.79
CA THR A 88 -6.54 7.98 -14.83
C THR A 88 -5.80 7.02 -13.90
N MET A 89 -6.47 6.53 -12.86
CA MET A 89 -6.00 5.42 -12.03
C MET A 89 -6.58 4.12 -12.59
N THR A 90 -5.72 3.26 -13.11
CA THR A 90 -6.08 1.98 -13.70
C THR A 90 -6.32 0.96 -12.59
N MET A 91 -7.54 0.43 -12.54
CA MET A 91 -7.93 -0.68 -11.66
C MET A 91 -8.02 -1.98 -12.45
N HIS A 92 -7.69 -3.11 -11.82
CA HIS A 92 -7.75 -4.42 -12.45
C HIS A 92 -8.62 -5.40 -11.65
N ASP A 93 -9.24 -6.35 -12.36
CA ASP A 93 -10.17 -7.34 -11.78
C ASP A 93 -9.47 -8.45 -10.98
N SER A 94 -8.14 -8.53 -11.07
CA SER A 94 -7.32 -9.46 -10.29
C SER A 94 -7.20 -9.07 -8.82
N LEU A 95 -7.55 -7.83 -8.43
CA LEU A 95 -7.60 -7.40 -7.04
C LEU A 95 -8.91 -7.83 -6.36
N ASP A 96 -8.83 -8.53 -5.23
CA ASP A 96 -10.00 -8.69 -4.36
C ASP A 96 -10.26 -7.38 -3.60
N LEU A 97 -11.08 -6.53 -4.21
CA LEU A 97 -11.42 -5.23 -3.66
C LEU A 97 -12.19 -5.34 -2.34
N SER A 98 -12.94 -6.43 -2.12
CA SER A 98 -13.73 -6.60 -0.91
C SER A 98 -12.86 -6.84 0.34
N GLY A 99 -11.67 -7.40 0.13
CA GLY A 99 -10.69 -7.66 1.17
C GLY A 99 -9.72 -6.52 1.42
N VAL A 100 -9.72 -5.43 0.64
CA VAL A 100 -8.73 -4.35 0.80
C VAL A 100 -8.88 -3.65 2.14
N ALA A 101 -7.77 -3.48 2.86
CA ALA A 101 -7.70 -2.68 4.07
C ALA A 101 -6.69 -1.54 3.93
N MET A 102 -7.10 -0.34 4.31
CA MET A 102 -6.33 0.91 4.15
C MET A 102 -6.15 1.60 5.51
N SER A 103 -4.97 2.15 5.77
CA SER A 103 -4.70 2.89 7.01
C SER A 103 -3.60 3.95 6.84
N PHE A 104 -3.65 5.00 7.66
CA PHE A 104 -2.71 6.13 7.62
C PHE A 104 -2.05 6.30 8.99
N TRP A 105 -0.73 6.45 9.00
CA TRP A 105 0.07 6.41 10.23
C TRP A 105 1.08 7.54 10.26
N ALA A 106 1.16 8.23 11.39
CA ALA A 106 2.25 9.16 11.68
C ALA A 106 3.25 8.49 12.62
N PRO A 107 4.56 8.81 12.53
CA PRO A 107 5.53 8.41 13.54
C PRO A 107 5.09 8.85 14.94
N HIS A 108 5.22 7.95 15.91
CA HIS A 108 4.95 8.23 17.31
C HIS A 108 6.14 7.80 18.18
N GLY A 109 6.77 8.77 18.84
CA GLY A 109 8.01 8.57 19.61
C GLY A 109 9.29 8.74 18.79
N PRO A 110 10.47 8.68 19.44
CA PRO A 110 11.76 8.82 18.77
C PRO A 110 12.10 7.56 17.94
N LEU A 111 12.77 7.76 16.81
CA LEU A 111 13.34 6.66 16.04
C LEU A 111 14.56 6.09 16.77
N VAL A 112 14.55 4.79 17.06
CA VAL A 112 15.67 4.06 17.65
C VAL A 112 16.34 3.21 16.57
N ARG A 113 17.66 3.32 16.41
CA ARG A 113 18.45 2.51 15.48
C ARG A 113 19.58 1.82 16.23
N HIS A 114 19.97 0.64 15.77
CA HIS A 114 21.26 0.07 16.16
C HIS A 114 22.37 0.94 15.59
N GLU A 115 23.24 1.46 16.46
CA GLU A 115 24.55 1.95 16.01
C GLU A 115 25.36 0.73 15.55
N SER A 116 25.89 0.81 14.33
CA SER A 116 26.74 -0.23 13.74
C SER A 116 28.18 -0.06 14.16
#